data_AF-A0AAU9MLN4-F1
#
_entry.id   AF-A0AAU9MLN4-F1
#
_cell.length_a   1.000
_cell.length_b   1.000
_cell.length_c   1.000
_cell.angle_alpha   90.00
_cell.angle_beta   90.00
_cell.angle_gamma   90.00
#
_symmetry.space_group_name_H-M   'P 1'
#
loop_
_entity.id
_entity.type
_entity.pdbx_description
1 polymer ?
#
loop_
_entity_poly.entity_id
_entity_poly.type
_entity_poly.pdbx_seq_one_letter_code
_entity_poly.pdbx_strand_id
1 'polypeptide(L)'
;MKLKIIGRRDRDGRTYNLPTASEVVALIIGDIYDSVENRDIVVETKSGFLQRISELHPSYLPLQYPLLFPYGDDGYRVDILHRVVTSTTNSKRAKCTMREFFAFRIQDRDHSFSLILNSKRLFQQFLVDVYHD
;
A
#
# COMPACT_ATOMS: atom_id res chain seq x y z
N MET A 1 -3.47 -14.18 -16.73
CA MET A 1 -3.19 -12.95 -15.94
C MET A 1 -1.94 -13.19 -15.11
N LYS A 2 -0.95 -12.31 -15.23
CA LYS A 2 0.39 -12.45 -14.65
C LYS A 2 0.58 -11.34 -13.62
N LEU A 3 0.48 -11.67 -12.34
CA LEU A 3 0.90 -10.77 -11.26
C LEU A 3 2.39 -10.99 -11.09
N LYS A 4 3.19 -9.97 -11.47
CA LYS A 4 4.64 -9.96 -11.26
C LYS A 4 4.92 -8.97 -10.14
N ILE A 5 5.29 -9.50 -8.98
CA ILE A 5 5.61 -8.73 -7.78
C ILE A 5 7.11 -8.43 -7.86
N ILE A 6 7.43 -7.17 -8.19
CA ILE A 6 8.80 -6.71 -8.39
C ILE A 6 9.13 -5.71 -7.29
N GLY A 7 10.09 -6.05 -6.42
CA GLY A 7 10.57 -5.17 -5.34
C GLY A 7 11.30 -3.90 -5.81
N ARG A 8 11.58 -3.78 -7.11
CA ARG A 8 12.00 -2.55 -7.81
C ARG A 8 11.27 -2.47 -9.14
N ARG A 9 10.28 -1.59 -9.28
CA ARG A 9 9.53 -1.47 -10.55
C ARG A 9 10.28 -0.54 -11.50
N ASP A 10 10.90 -1.13 -12.52
CA ASP A 10 11.55 -0.40 -13.63
C ASP A 10 10.53 0.16 -14.65
N ARG A 11 9.22 0.03 -14.37
CA ARG A 11 8.09 0.49 -15.20
C ARG A 11 6.97 1.06 -14.34
N ASP A 12 6.17 1.95 -14.94
CA ASP A 12 5.02 2.61 -14.29
C ASP A 12 4.08 1.59 -13.64
N GLY A 13 3.80 1.79 -12.34
CA GLY A 13 3.10 0.86 -11.46
C GLY A 13 1.59 0.80 -11.68
N ARG A 14 1.06 1.62 -12.60
CA ARG A 14 -0.35 1.67 -13.00
C ARG A 14 -0.71 0.49 -13.90
N THR A 15 -0.68 -0.73 -13.37
CA THR A 15 -1.16 -1.90 -14.11
C THR A 15 -2.53 -2.32 -13.60
N TYR A 16 -3.58 -1.74 -14.20
CA TYR A 16 -4.97 -2.17 -13.96
C TYR A 16 -5.19 -3.52 -14.63
N ASN A 17 -5.23 -4.60 -13.85
CA ASN A 17 -5.81 -5.85 -14.33
C ASN A 17 -7.27 -5.91 -13.88
N LEU A 18 -8.21 -6.12 -14.79
CA LEU A 18 -9.59 -6.45 -14.40
C LEU A 18 -9.58 -7.72 -13.52
N PRO A 19 -10.35 -7.74 -12.41
CA PRO A 19 -10.45 -8.91 -11.57
C PRO A 19 -10.96 -10.09 -12.41
N THR A 20 -10.24 -11.21 -12.38
CA THR A 20 -10.59 -12.45 -13.10
C THR A 20 -11.27 -13.48 -12.19
N ALA A 21 -11.41 -13.17 -10.89
CA ALA A 21 -12.09 -14.03 -9.93
C ALA A 21 -13.52 -13.53 -9.74
N SER A 22 -14.49 -14.45 -9.75
CA SER A 22 -15.90 -14.13 -9.49
C SER A 22 -16.17 -13.79 -8.03
N GLU A 23 -15.28 -14.20 -7.12
CA GLU A 23 -15.43 -14.05 -5.69
C GLU A 23 -14.06 -13.90 -5.02
N VAL A 24 -13.95 -12.98 -4.07
CA VAL A 24 -12.78 -12.80 -3.22
C VAL A 24 -13.30 -12.82 -1.78
N VAL A 25 -12.88 -13.81 -0.99
CA VAL A 25 -13.27 -13.95 0.42
C VAL A 25 -12.07 -13.58 1.29
N ALA A 26 -12.27 -12.68 2.24
CA ALA A 26 -11.30 -12.39 3.29
C ALA A 26 -11.73 -13.12 4.58
N LEU A 27 -10.87 -14.00 5.09
CA LEU A 27 -11.08 -14.69 6.37
C LEU A 27 -10.26 -14.00 7.44
N ILE A 28 -10.93 -13.40 8.43
CA ILE A 28 -10.28 -12.85 9.63
C ILE A 28 -10.23 -13.97 10.67
N ILE A 29 -9.03 -14.45 11.01
CA ILE A 29 -8.83 -15.47 12.04
C ILE A 29 -8.31 -14.76 13.29
N GLY A 30 -9.04 -14.85 14.40
CA GLY A 30 -8.67 -14.26 15.69
C GLY A 30 -9.76 -13.34 16.27
N ASP A 31 -9.72 -13.15 17.58
CA ASP A 31 -10.56 -12.17 18.26
C ASP A 31 -9.97 -10.76 18.04
N ILE A 32 -10.81 -9.72 18.01
CA ILE A 32 -10.38 -8.38 17.56
C ILE A 32 -9.33 -7.73 18.52
N TYR A 33 -9.07 -8.39 19.65
CA TYR A 33 -8.15 -7.96 20.70
C TYR A 33 -6.81 -8.70 20.71
N ASP A 34 -6.65 -9.78 19.94
CA ASP A 34 -5.35 -10.45 19.85
C ASP A 34 -4.42 -9.59 19.00
N SER A 35 -3.39 -9.05 19.65
CA SER A 35 -2.28 -8.37 19.00
C SER A 35 -1.62 -9.36 18.05
N VAL A 36 -1.90 -9.21 16.76
CA VAL A 36 -1.29 -9.98 15.68
C VAL A 36 0.17 -9.54 15.58
N GLU A 37 1.02 -10.11 16.43
CA GLU A 37 2.44 -9.76 16.54
C GLU A 37 3.24 -10.11 15.28
N ASN A 38 2.67 -10.85 14.33
CA ASN A 38 3.29 -11.11 13.03
C ASN A 38 2.24 -11.26 11.92
N ARG A 39 2.08 -10.22 11.08
CA ARG A 39 1.22 -10.28 9.90
C ARG A 39 2.05 -10.75 8.70
N ASP A 40 1.81 -11.97 8.26
CA ASP A 40 2.47 -12.51 7.08
C ASP A 40 1.53 -12.54 5.87
N ILE A 41 2.02 -12.05 4.72
CA ILE A 41 1.26 -12.06 3.48
C ILE A 41 1.97 -13.03 2.53
N VAL A 42 1.32 -14.16 2.26
CA VAL A 42 1.75 -15.14 1.25
C VAL A 42 0.72 -15.15 0.13
N VAL A 43 1.20 -14.92 -1.10
CA VAL A 43 0.35 -14.94 -2.30
C VAL A 43 0.69 -16.16 -3.13
N GLU A 44 -0.34 -16.83 -3.64
CA GLU A 44 -0.19 -17.87 -4.65
C GLU A 44 -0.23 -17.24 -6.04
N THR A 45 0.81 -17.48 -6.82
CA THR A 45 0.85 -17.10 -8.24
C THR A 45 -0.06 -18.02 -9.05
N LYS A 46 -0.49 -17.58 -10.24
CA LYS A 46 -1.31 -18.42 -11.14
C LYS A 46 -0.61 -19.71 -11.60
N SER A 47 0.71 -19.77 -11.43
CA SER A 47 1.55 -20.93 -11.67
C SER A 47 1.60 -21.92 -10.49
N GLY A 48 0.88 -21.66 -9.40
CA GLY A 48 0.85 -22.51 -8.21
C GLY A 48 2.01 -22.30 -7.23
N PHE A 49 2.88 -21.30 -7.47
CA PHE A 49 3.98 -20.99 -6.56
C PHE A 49 3.54 -20.02 -5.48
N LEU A 50 3.86 -20.34 -4.23
CA LEU A 50 3.71 -19.46 -3.09
C LEU A 50 4.86 -18.45 -3.04
N GLN A 51 4.52 -17.18 -2.85
CA GLN A 51 5.45 -16.09 -2.69
C GLN A 51 5.10 -15.30 -1.44
N ARG A 52 6.05 -15.18 -0.52
CA ARG A 52 5.92 -14.30 0.64
C ARG A 52 6.20 -12.84 0.25
N ILE A 53 5.38 -11.92 0.72
CA ILE A 53 5.51 -10.48 0.50
C ILE A 53 6.19 -9.88 1.72
N SER A 54 7.36 -9.27 1.50
CA SER A 54 8.04 -8.51 2.54
C SER A 54 7.26 -7.25 2.89
N GLU A 55 7.29 -6.84 4.17
CA GLU A 55 6.74 -5.56 4.65
C GLU A 55 7.27 -4.34 3.88
N LEU A 56 8.52 -4.41 3.40
CA LEU A 56 9.13 -3.35 2.58
C LEU A 56 8.65 -3.35 1.12
N HIS A 57 7.80 -4.32 0.74
CA HIS A 57 7.29 -4.41 -0.62
C HIS A 57 6.13 -3.40 -0.82
N PRO A 58 6.08 -2.65 -1.94
CA PRO A 58 5.05 -1.64 -2.18
C PRO A 58 3.61 -2.19 -2.17
N SER A 59 3.44 -3.49 -2.37
CA SER A 59 2.14 -4.16 -2.33
C SER A 59 1.74 -4.70 -0.95
N TYR A 60 2.60 -4.65 0.06
CA TYR A 60 2.32 -5.22 1.38
C TYR A 60 1.09 -4.55 2.03
N LEU A 61 1.14 -3.24 2.26
CA LEU A 61 0.02 -2.50 2.85
C LEU A 61 -1.26 -2.54 1.99
N PRO A 62 -1.21 -2.39 0.65
CA PRO A 62 -2.38 -2.59 -0.20
C PRO A 62 -3.04 -3.97 -0.07
N LEU A 63 -2.24 -5.03 0.12
CA LEU A 63 -2.75 -6.39 0.32
C LEU A 63 -3.30 -6.59 1.75
N GLN A 64 -2.73 -5.90 2.74
CA GLN A 64 -3.23 -5.89 4.12
C GLN A 64 -4.55 -5.12 4.25
N TYR A 65 -4.72 -4.06 3.45
CA TYR A 65 -5.88 -3.17 3.48
C TYR A 65 -6.60 -3.05 2.13
N PRO A 66 -7.13 -4.15 1.53
CA PRO A 66 -7.74 -4.09 0.19
C PRO A 66 -8.89 -3.08 0.09
N LEU A 67 -9.64 -2.87 1.19
CA LEU A 67 -10.74 -1.89 1.25
C LEU A 67 -10.27 -0.43 1.18
N LEU A 68 -9.04 -0.15 1.63
CA LEU A 68 -8.44 1.20 1.53
C LEU A 68 -7.81 1.44 0.16
N PHE A 69 -7.43 0.36 -0.54
CA PHE A 69 -6.78 0.38 -1.85
C PHE A 69 -7.56 -0.42 -2.90
N PRO A 70 -8.84 -0.07 -3.16
CA PRO A 70 -9.72 -0.88 -4.02
C PRO A 70 -9.24 -0.99 -5.47
N TYR A 71 -8.38 -0.05 -5.89
CA TYR A 71 -7.79 -0.02 -7.24
C TYR A 71 -6.40 -0.67 -7.33
N GLY A 72 -5.91 -1.26 -6.23
CA GLY A 72 -4.58 -1.88 -6.20
C GLY A 72 -3.43 -0.87 -6.29
N ASP A 73 -3.66 0.33 -5.76
CA ASP A 73 -2.66 1.39 -5.65
C ASP A 73 -1.39 0.89 -4.96
N ASP A 74 -0.23 1.33 -5.47
CA ASP A 74 1.04 1.02 -4.81
C ASP A 74 1.19 1.80 -3.49
N GLY A 75 1.70 1.10 -2.47
CA GLY A 75 2.21 1.67 -1.24
C GLY A 75 3.60 2.30 -1.41
N TYR A 76 4.24 2.62 -0.29
CA TYR A 76 5.53 3.31 -0.28
C TYR A 76 6.64 2.49 -0.95
N ARG A 77 7.59 3.19 -1.59
CA ARG A 77 8.85 2.64 -2.11
C ARG A 77 9.97 3.66 -1.98
N VAL A 78 11.20 3.18 -1.82
CA VAL A 78 12.38 4.01 -1.51
C VAL A 78 12.81 4.93 -2.68
N ASP A 79 12.35 4.64 -3.89
CA ASP A 79 12.67 5.35 -5.14
C ASP A 79 11.63 6.39 -5.57
N ILE A 80 10.64 6.73 -4.71
CA ILE A 80 9.72 7.84 -4.99
C ILE A 80 10.48 9.15 -4.95
N LEU A 81 10.49 9.88 -6.07
CA LEU A 81 11.06 11.20 -6.17
C LEU A 81 10.05 12.27 -5.75
N HIS A 82 10.53 13.32 -5.09
CA HIS A 82 9.74 14.53 -4.92
C HIS A 82 9.43 15.14 -6.28
N ARG A 83 8.20 15.63 -6.47
CA ARG A 83 7.86 16.40 -7.67
C ARG A 83 8.78 17.62 -7.69
N VAL A 84 9.64 17.70 -8.71
CA VAL A 84 10.52 18.85 -8.93
C VAL A 84 9.62 20.06 -9.21
N VAL A 85 9.32 20.84 -8.18
CA VAL A 85 8.78 22.18 -8.35
C VAL A 85 9.96 23.01 -8.84
N THR A 86 9.84 23.54 -10.04
CA THR A 86 10.83 24.37 -10.72
C THR A 86 11.42 25.42 -9.78
N SER A 87 12.74 25.36 -9.61
CA SER A 87 13.64 26.48 -9.31
C SER A 87 13.32 27.34 -8.09
N THR A 88 13.92 27.05 -6.93
CA THR A 88 14.43 28.10 -5.99
C THR A 88 15.10 27.54 -4.72
N THR A 89 14.90 26.28 -4.36
CA THR A 89 15.51 25.75 -3.13
C THR A 89 16.37 24.53 -3.42
N ASN A 90 17.63 24.58 -3.02
CA ASN A 90 18.52 23.42 -2.88
C ASN A 90 17.86 22.35 -2.00
N SER A 91 16.95 21.55 -2.57
CA SER A 91 16.26 20.51 -1.83
C SER A 91 17.28 19.42 -1.52
N LYS A 92 17.74 19.38 -0.27
CA LYS A 92 18.75 18.44 0.23
C LYS A 92 18.28 16.97 0.15
N ARG A 93 16.99 16.71 -0.14
CA ARG A 93 16.41 15.37 -0.28
C ARG A 93 15.56 15.26 -1.55
N ALA A 94 16.13 14.60 -2.56
CA ALA A 94 15.45 14.30 -3.83
C ALA A 94 14.37 13.21 -3.70
N LYS A 95 14.47 12.34 -2.68
CA LYS A 95 13.58 11.20 -2.46
C LYS A 95 12.57 11.49 -1.35
N CYS A 96 11.35 11.02 -1.57
CA CYS A 96 10.26 11.04 -0.62
C CYS A 96 10.47 9.95 0.44
N THR A 97 10.32 10.32 1.71
CA THR A 97 10.34 9.39 2.84
C THR A 97 8.99 8.71 3.01
N MET A 98 8.97 7.57 3.71
CA MET A 98 7.73 6.85 4.04
C MET A 98 6.72 7.75 4.75
N ARG A 99 7.20 8.53 5.73
CA ARG A 99 6.39 9.50 6.47
C ARG A 99 5.75 10.56 5.57
N GLU A 100 6.51 11.12 4.63
CA GLU A 100 5.99 12.12 3.68
C GLU A 100 4.95 11.50 2.73
N PHE A 101 5.20 10.29 2.25
CA PHE A 101 4.27 9.55 1.39
C PHE A 101 2.92 9.32 2.07
N PHE A 102 2.93 8.82 3.31
CA PHE A 102 1.69 8.56 4.04
C PHE A 102 1.01 9.83 4.51
N ALA A 103 1.76 10.85 4.96
CA ALA A 103 1.20 12.17 5.26
C ALA A 103 0.45 12.75 4.05
N PHE A 104 1.02 12.62 2.84
CA PHE A 104 0.36 13.03 1.61
C PHE A 104 -0.91 12.22 1.31
N ARG A 105 -0.93 10.91 1.60
CA ARG A 105 -2.11 10.05 1.36
C ARG A 105 -3.25 10.32 2.35
N ILE A 106 -2.94 10.65 3.61
CA ILE A 106 -3.93 10.95 4.65
C ILE A 106 -4.29 12.44 4.76
N GLN A 107 -3.68 13.29 3.93
CA GLN A 107 -4.02 14.71 3.89
C GLN A 107 -5.46 14.90 3.41
N ASP A 108 -6.26 15.64 4.18
CA ASP A 108 -7.58 16.07 3.77
C ASP A 108 -7.48 17.16 2.68
N ARG A 109 -8.35 17.09 1.67
CA ARG A 109 -8.30 17.97 0.50
C ARG A 109 -9.69 18.31 0.02
N ASP A 110 -9.93 19.61 -0.11
CA ASP A 110 -11.15 20.14 -0.71
C ASP A 110 -11.33 19.55 -2.12
N HIS A 111 -12.52 19.03 -2.40
CA HIS A 111 -12.93 18.40 -3.66
C HIS A 111 -12.35 17.00 -3.97
N SER A 112 -11.83 16.27 -2.98
CA SER A 112 -11.49 14.85 -3.16
C SER A 112 -12.01 13.99 -2.02
N PHE A 113 -12.70 12.90 -2.35
CA PHE A 113 -13.11 11.93 -1.35
C PHE A 113 -11.93 11.03 -0.96
N SER A 114 -11.53 11.06 0.31
CA SER A 114 -10.49 10.19 0.85
C SER A 114 -11.11 8.94 1.48
N LEU A 115 -10.99 7.79 0.81
CA LEU A 115 -11.39 6.49 1.36
C LEU A 115 -10.68 6.18 2.67
N ILE A 116 -9.39 6.52 2.75
CA ILE A 116 -8.55 6.24 3.92
C ILE A 116 -9.10 6.98 5.14
N LEU A 117 -9.33 8.29 5.02
CA LEU A 117 -9.83 9.12 6.12
C LEU A 117 -11.24 8.72 6.58
N ASN A 118 -12.08 8.22 5.69
CA ASN A 118 -13.48 7.89 5.98
C ASN A 118 -13.70 6.44 6.44
N SER A 119 -12.64 5.65 6.59
CA SER A 119 -12.71 4.22 6.92
C SER A 119 -12.85 3.90 8.43
N LYS A 120 -13.04 4.92 9.28
CA LYS A 120 -13.34 4.81 10.72
C LYS A 120 -12.33 3.94 11.49
N ARG A 121 -12.75 2.82 12.07
CA ARG A 121 -11.87 1.93 12.86
C ARG A 121 -10.71 1.38 12.03
N LEU A 122 -10.95 1.14 10.74
CA LEU A 122 -9.90 0.66 9.83
C LEU A 122 -8.81 1.72 9.63
N PHE A 123 -9.17 3.01 9.63
CA PHE A 123 -8.20 4.12 9.58
C PHE A 123 -7.28 4.13 10.80
N GLN A 124 -7.82 3.87 11.99
CA GLN A 124 -7.03 3.83 13.23
C GLN A 124 -5.99 2.71 13.17
N GLN A 125 -6.38 1.51 12.72
CA GLN A 125 -5.46 0.40 12.56
C GLN A 125 -4.40 0.68 11.49
N PHE A 126 -4.81 1.26 10.37
CA PHE A 126 -3.91 1.65 9.30
C PHE A 126 -2.86 2.67 9.75
N LEU A 127 -3.25 3.67 10.56
CA LEU A 127 -2.30 4.63 11.12
C LEU A 127 -1.30 3.98 12.08
N VAL A 128 -1.75 3.05 12.93
CA VAL A 128 -0.85 2.34 13.84
C VAL A 128 0.21 1.62 13.02
N ASP A 129 -0.19 0.82 12.02
CA ASP A 129 0.76 0.06 11.21
C ASP A 129 1.75 0.95 10.45
N VAL A 130 1.26 2.01 9.83
CA VAL A 130 2.07 2.92 8.99
C VAL A 130 3.13 3.69 9.77
N TYR A 131 2.90 3.97 11.06
CA TYR A 131 3.79 4.78 11.89
C TYR A 131 4.53 3.98 12.97
N HIS A 132 4.21 2.70 13.15
CA HIS A 132 4.85 1.81 14.10
C HIS A 132 5.93 0.92 13.45
N ASP A 133 5.86 0.69 12.13
CA ASP A 133 6.89 0.02 11.32
C ASP A 133 8.00 1.00 10.84
#